data_AF-A0A2S2P8D0-F1
#
_entry.id   AF-A0A2S2P8D0-F1
#
_cell.length_a   1.000
_cell.length_b   1.000
_cell.length_c   1.000
_cell.angle_alpha   90.00
_cell.angle_beta   90.00
_cell.angle_gamma   90.00
#
_symmetry.space_group_name_H-M   'P 1'
#
loop_
_entity.id
_entity.type
_entity.pdbx_description
1 polymer ?
#
loop_
_entity_poly.entity_id
_entity_poly.type
_entity_poly.pdbx_seq_one_letter_code
_entity_poly.pdbx_strand_id
1 'polypeptide(L)'
;MLPNTHLPPQPIITRWGTWLESGFFYTDHFEEFKNVIENLEDNAKCIQNCKSIFNKLNVKYDLAYIKAKFVCIVESIKKLETSNLSLVDSLKILEQVENSVNELPTSSNSTIIKTKCKNVLNKNKGLMVLKEISKILQGDSANFNDLSVPNYSPDILANFKYALITSVDVEHSFSSYKYILIDRRHNFTEINMEHTLITYCFSN
;
A
#
# COMPACT_ATOMS: atom_id res chain seq x y z
N MET A 1 22.78 16.90 7.38
CA MET A 1 21.32 16.66 7.55
C MET A 1 20.59 17.95 7.31
N LEU A 2 19.36 17.88 6.79
CA LEU A 2 18.53 19.07 6.58
C LEU A 2 17.91 19.49 7.92
N PRO A 3 18.15 20.72 8.41
CA PRO A 3 17.61 21.16 9.69
C PRO A 3 16.08 21.28 9.60
N ASN A 4 15.38 20.77 10.62
CA ASN A 4 13.91 20.78 10.75
C ASN A 4 13.13 19.96 9.71
N THR A 5 13.80 19.10 8.94
CA THR A 5 13.14 18.16 8.01
C THR A 5 13.15 16.76 8.61
N HIS A 6 12.01 16.05 8.54
CA HIS A 6 11.95 14.65 8.93
C HIS A 6 12.87 13.78 8.03
N LEU A 7 13.31 12.64 8.56
CA LEU A 7 14.07 11.67 7.76
C LEU A 7 13.16 11.09 6.66
N PRO A 8 13.72 10.72 5.49
CA PRO A 8 12.96 10.01 4.48
C PRO A 8 12.35 8.74 5.08
N PRO A 9 11.11 8.38 4.70
CA PRO A 9 10.52 7.10 5.06
C PRO A 9 11.49 5.97 4.75
N GLN A 10 11.64 5.02 5.67
CA GLN A 10 12.47 3.85 5.41
C GLN A 10 11.73 2.92 4.44
N PRO A 11 12.31 2.59 3.26
CA PRO A 11 11.70 1.63 2.37
C PRO A 11 11.68 0.25 3.02
N ILE A 12 10.50 -0.29 3.28
CA ILE A 12 10.33 -1.62 3.86
C ILE A 12 9.97 -2.59 2.72
N ILE A 13 10.69 -3.71 2.62
CA ILE A 13 10.53 -4.69 1.53
C ILE A 13 9.08 -5.18 1.39
N THR A 14 8.37 -5.32 2.52
CA THR A 14 6.99 -5.79 2.54
C THR A 14 5.94 -4.69 2.39
N ARG A 15 6.31 -3.41 2.57
CA ARG A 15 5.39 -2.28 2.46
C ARG A 15 5.77 -1.38 1.30
N TRP A 16 5.42 -1.81 0.09
CA TRP A 16 5.76 -1.14 -1.17
C TRP A 16 5.30 0.33 -1.24
N GLY A 17 4.26 0.74 -0.50
CA GLY A 17 3.86 2.14 -0.36
C GLY A 17 4.99 3.03 0.19
N THR A 18 5.78 2.53 1.14
CA THR A 18 6.90 3.27 1.74
C THR A 18 7.99 3.60 0.72
N TRP A 19 8.20 2.76 -0.30
CA TRP A 19 9.16 3.03 -1.37
C TRP A 19 8.73 4.23 -2.23
N LEU A 20 7.44 4.34 -2.55
CA LEU A 20 6.90 5.49 -3.28
C LEU A 20 6.99 6.75 -2.43
N GLU A 21 6.66 6.67 -1.15
CA GLU A 21 6.79 7.80 -0.22
C GLU A 21 8.23 8.29 -0.08
N SER A 22 9.22 7.39 0.00
CA SER A 22 10.63 7.77 -0.05
C SER A 22 10.98 8.49 -1.34
N GLY A 23 10.47 8.00 -2.48
CA GLY A 23 10.63 8.67 -3.77
C GLY A 23 10.07 10.10 -3.74
N PHE A 24 8.85 10.28 -3.21
CA PHE A 24 8.21 11.60 -3.11
C PHE A 24 8.99 12.55 -2.20
N PHE A 25 9.51 12.05 -1.08
CA PHE A 25 10.38 12.83 -0.20
C PHE A 25 11.62 13.34 -0.95
N TYR A 26 12.29 12.48 -1.73
CA TYR A 26 13.44 12.90 -2.52
C TYR A 26 13.06 13.86 -3.64
N THR A 27 11.84 13.76 -4.20
CA THR A 27 11.34 14.75 -5.16
C THR A 27 11.20 16.13 -4.51
N ASP A 28 10.69 16.20 -3.28
CA ASP A 28 10.45 17.46 -2.56
C ASP A 28 11.72 18.12 -2.03
N HIS A 29 12.69 17.32 -1.61
CA HIS A 29 13.94 17.79 -1.03
C HIS A 29 15.15 17.59 -1.95
N PHE A 30 14.94 17.48 -3.27
CA PHE A 30 15.99 17.06 -4.21
C PHE A 30 17.25 17.94 -4.14
N GLU A 31 17.09 19.26 -4.29
CA GLU A 31 18.22 20.21 -4.35
C GLU A 31 18.92 20.34 -2.98
N GLU A 32 18.11 20.38 -1.92
CA GLU A 32 18.57 20.38 -0.52
C GLU A 32 19.44 19.15 -0.21
N PHE A 33 18.95 17.97 -0.56
CA PHE A 33 19.65 16.71 -0.33
C PHE A 33 20.90 16.60 -1.21
N LYS A 34 20.81 17.03 -2.47
CA LYS A 34 21.95 17.09 -3.39
C LYS A 34 23.08 17.95 -2.82
N ASN A 35 22.78 19.15 -2.33
CA ASN A 35 23.75 20.05 -1.71
C ASN A 35 24.42 19.38 -0.48
N VAL A 36 23.66 18.68 0.36
CA VAL A 36 24.25 17.94 1.50
C VAL A 36 25.22 16.88 1.01
N ILE A 37 24.84 16.08 0.00
CA ILE A 37 25.69 15.00 -0.54
C ILE A 37 26.94 15.55 -1.24
N GLU A 38 26.85 16.67 -1.94
CA GLU A 38 27.99 17.31 -2.61
C GLU A 38 29.06 17.77 -1.61
N ASN A 39 28.65 18.24 -0.43
CA ASN A 39 29.54 18.68 0.64
C ASN A 39 30.17 17.56 1.46
N LEU A 40 29.79 16.29 1.25
CA LEU A 40 30.42 15.15 1.93
C LEU A 40 31.78 14.80 1.31
N GLU A 41 32.73 14.38 2.14
CA GLU A 41 34.01 13.84 1.67
C GLU A 41 33.82 12.57 0.83
N ASP A 42 34.53 12.45 -0.28
CA ASP A 42 34.31 11.40 -1.28
C ASP A 42 35.12 10.12 -1.04
N ASN A 43 35.52 9.90 0.22
CA ASN A 43 36.39 8.80 0.63
C ASN A 43 35.67 7.43 0.58
N ALA A 44 34.36 7.44 0.74
CA ALA A 44 33.54 6.23 0.72
C ALA A 44 32.89 6.00 -0.65
N LYS A 45 32.92 4.76 -1.14
CA LYS A 45 32.34 4.40 -2.45
C LYS A 45 30.84 4.69 -2.55
N CYS A 46 30.11 4.59 -1.43
CA CYS A 46 28.69 4.92 -1.40
C CYS A 46 28.44 6.42 -1.66
N ILE A 47 29.30 7.31 -1.14
CA ILE A 47 29.20 8.76 -1.35
C ILE A 47 29.48 9.08 -2.82
N GLN A 48 30.53 8.48 -3.41
CA GLN A 48 30.84 8.61 -4.83
C GLN A 48 29.65 8.22 -5.71
N ASN A 49 29.02 7.08 -5.38
CA ASN A 49 27.86 6.59 -6.12
C ASN A 49 26.68 7.56 -5.96
N CYS A 50 26.39 8.05 -4.75
CA CYS A 50 25.33 9.03 -4.53
C CYS A 50 25.56 10.32 -5.33
N LYS A 51 26.76 10.92 -5.26
CA LYS A 51 27.12 12.10 -6.06
C LYS A 51 26.90 11.85 -7.56
N SER A 52 27.32 10.68 -8.05
CA SER A 52 27.13 10.32 -9.46
C SER A 52 25.66 10.21 -9.86
N ILE A 53 24.77 9.78 -8.95
CA ILE A 53 23.33 9.64 -9.20
C ILE A 53 22.65 11.01 -9.22
N PHE A 54 22.90 11.85 -8.21
CA PHE A 54 22.29 13.20 -8.11
C PHE A 54 22.72 14.15 -9.23
N ASN A 55 23.83 13.87 -9.91
CA ASN A 55 24.28 14.63 -11.07
C ASN A 55 23.61 14.22 -12.38
N LYS A 56 22.83 13.13 -12.42
CA LYS A 56 22.12 12.72 -13.63
C LYS A 56 20.77 13.43 -13.74
N LEU A 57 20.57 14.13 -14.86
CA LEU A 57 19.32 14.84 -15.16
C LEU A 57 18.10 13.91 -15.20
N ASN A 58 18.28 12.67 -15.68
CA ASN A 58 17.18 11.71 -15.76
C ASN A 58 16.60 11.37 -14.38
N VAL A 59 17.41 11.34 -13.31
CA VAL A 59 16.92 11.05 -11.96
C VAL A 59 15.91 12.12 -11.51
N LYS A 60 16.18 13.39 -11.80
CA LYS A 60 15.25 14.49 -11.50
C LYS A 60 13.94 14.33 -12.27
N TYR A 61 14.02 13.97 -13.55
CA TYR A 61 12.84 13.77 -14.40
C TYR A 61 12.03 12.54 -13.98
N ASP A 62 12.71 11.44 -13.63
CA ASP A 62 12.09 10.21 -13.16
C ASP A 62 11.38 10.43 -11.81
N LEU A 63 12.01 11.14 -10.86
CA LEU A 63 11.41 11.49 -9.57
C LEU A 63 10.16 12.38 -9.74
N ALA A 64 10.21 13.36 -10.64
CA ALA A 64 9.07 14.21 -10.95
C ALA A 64 7.92 13.39 -11.58
N TYR A 65 8.24 12.50 -12.52
CA TYR A 65 7.27 11.60 -13.14
C TYR A 65 6.64 10.65 -12.10
N ILE A 66 7.46 10.03 -11.25
CA ILE A 66 7.00 9.09 -10.21
C ILE A 66 6.02 9.79 -9.26
N LYS A 67 6.38 10.97 -8.76
CA LYS A 67 5.51 11.75 -7.87
C LYS A 67 4.22 12.17 -8.58
N ALA A 68 4.29 12.69 -9.79
CA ALA A 68 3.11 13.15 -10.52
C ALA A 68 2.11 12.04 -10.86
N LYS A 69 2.58 10.80 -11.03
CA LYS A 69 1.74 9.69 -11.53
C LYS A 69 1.34 8.65 -10.49
N PHE A 70 2.11 8.48 -9.41
CA PHE A 70 1.90 7.36 -8.48
C PHE A 70 1.54 7.78 -7.06
N VAL A 71 1.37 9.08 -6.78
CA VAL A 71 0.85 9.56 -5.48
C VAL A 71 -0.51 8.96 -5.17
N CYS A 72 -1.39 8.80 -6.17
CA CYS A 72 -2.72 8.21 -5.99
C CYS A 72 -2.67 6.78 -5.42
N ILE A 73 -1.62 6.00 -5.70
CA ILE A 73 -1.46 4.64 -5.17
C ILE A 73 -1.27 4.70 -3.65
N VAL A 74 -0.40 5.57 -3.17
CA VAL A 74 -0.11 5.72 -1.74
C VAL A 74 -1.34 6.24 -0.99
N GLU A 75 -2.02 7.24 -1.54
CA GLU A 75 -3.24 7.78 -0.95
C GLU A 75 -4.35 6.74 -0.88
N SER A 76 -4.53 5.94 -1.94
CA SER A 76 -5.51 4.87 -1.97
C SER A 76 -5.19 3.74 -1.00
N ILE A 77 -3.92 3.35 -0.86
CA ILE A 77 -3.50 2.37 0.16
C ILE A 77 -3.89 2.87 1.55
N LYS A 78 -3.51 4.10 1.91
CA LYS A 78 -3.85 4.69 3.22
C LYS A 78 -5.35 4.74 3.48
N LYS A 79 -6.16 5.07 2.48
CA LYS A 79 -7.63 5.05 2.60
C LYS A 79 -8.17 3.64 2.82
N LEU A 80 -7.65 2.66 2.09
CA LEU A 80 -8.05 1.25 2.22
C LEU A 80 -7.57 0.61 3.55
N GLU A 81 -6.55 1.18 4.18
CA GLU A 81 -6.10 0.81 5.53
C GLU A 81 -6.99 1.38 6.64
N THR A 82 -7.92 2.30 6.34
CA THR A 82 -8.86 2.82 7.35
C THR A 82 -10.00 1.85 7.64
N SER A 83 -10.38 1.74 8.91
CA SER A 83 -11.56 1.00 9.34
C SER A 83 -12.86 1.67 8.88
N ASN A 84 -13.93 0.88 8.72
CA ASN A 84 -15.31 1.32 8.41
C ASN A 84 -15.61 1.73 6.96
N LEU A 85 -14.75 1.39 6.00
CA LEU A 85 -15.07 1.59 4.59
C LEU A 85 -16.08 0.54 4.11
N SER A 86 -17.11 0.95 3.34
CA SER A 86 -18.03 -0.01 2.73
C SER A 86 -17.34 -0.76 1.58
N LEU A 87 -17.83 -1.95 1.22
CA LEU A 87 -17.32 -2.71 0.09
C LEU A 87 -17.37 -1.89 -1.21
N VAL A 88 -18.48 -1.18 -1.41
CA VAL A 88 -18.71 -0.33 -2.60
C VAL A 88 -17.68 0.80 -2.67
N ASP A 89 -17.44 1.50 -1.56
CA ASP A 89 -16.49 2.61 -1.53
C ASP A 89 -15.04 2.13 -1.66
N SER A 90 -14.73 0.98 -1.06
CA SER A 90 -13.42 0.32 -1.21
C SER A 90 -13.12 -0.01 -2.68
N LEU A 91 -14.10 -0.55 -3.40
CA LEU A 91 -13.95 -0.89 -4.82
C LEU A 91 -13.85 0.36 -5.70
N LYS A 92 -14.55 1.45 -5.37
CA LYS A 92 -14.39 2.73 -6.06
C LYS A 92 -12.97 3.29 -5.95
N ILE A 93 -12.34 3.18 -4.77
CA ILE A 93 -10.95 3.60 -4.58
C ILE A 93 -10.01 2.75 -5.47
N LEU A 94 -10.24 1.44 -5.51
CA LEU A 94 -9.46 0.55 -6.38
C LEU A 94 -9.63 0.88 -7.86
N GLU A 95 -10.85 1.18 -8.29
CA GLU A 95 -11.17 1.59 -9.66
C GLU A 95 -10.49 2.92 -10.03
N GLN A 96 -10.43 3.89 -9.10
CA GLN A 96 -9.70 5.14 -9.32
C GLN A 96 -8.21 4.91 -9.58
N VAL A 97 -7.59 3.96 -8.87
CA VAL A 97 -6.20 3.56 -9.11
C VAL A 97 -6.05 2.88 -10.46
N GLU A 98 -6.95 1.96 -10.81
CA GLU A 98 -6.97 1.26 -12.10
C GLU A 98 -7.06 2.27 -13.26
N ASN A 99 -7.97 3.24 -13.16
CA ASN A 99 -8.12 4.31 -14.15
C ASN A 99 -6.86 5.18 -14.26
N SER A 100 -6.29 5.60 -13.13
CA SER A 100 -5.04 6.38 -13.11
C SER A 100 -3.89 5.65 -13.81
N VAL A 101 -3.78 4.33 -13.62
CA VAL A 101 -2.78 3.50 -14.29
C VAL A 101 -3.07 3.35 -15.79
N ASN A 102 -4.33 3.20 -16.17
CA ASN A 102 -4.74 3.07 -17.57
C ASN A 102 -4.51 4.37 -18.36
N GLU A 103 -4.62 5.53 -17.72
CA GLU A 103 -4.35 6.86 -18.30
C GLU A 103 -2.86 7.19 -18.49
N LEU A 104 -1.94 6.34 -18.02
CA LEU A 104 -0.50 6.59 -18.21
C LEU A 104 -0.15 6.68 -19.71
N PRO A 105 0.74 7.60 -20.12
CA PRO A 105 1.18 7.73 -21.51
C PRO A 105 1.76 6.41 -22.04
N THR A 106 1.60 6.10 -23.33
CA THR A 106 2.13 4.86 -23.91
C THR A 106 3.66 4.93 -24.03
N SER A 107 4.34 4.16 -23.20
CA SER A 107 5.81 4.01 -23.15
C SER A 107 6.13 2.56 -22.79
N SER A 108 7.40 2.14 -22.92
CA SER A 108 7.83 0.81 -22.49
C SER A 108 7.51 0.56 -21.01
N ASN A 109 7.88 1.50 -20.13
CA ASN A 109 7.68 1.39 -18.69
C ASN A 109 6.20 1.38 -18.30
N SER A 110 5.39 2.30 -18.85
CA SER A 110 3.96 2.34 -18.54
C SER A 110 3.22 1.10 -19.03
N THR A 111 3.64 0.51 -20.15
CA THR A 111 3.05 -0.75 -20.64
C THR A 111 3.29 -1.90 -19.67
N ILE A 112 4.50 -1.97 -19.08
CA ILE A 112 4.83 -2.95 -18.04
C ILE A 112 3.94 -2.74 -16.81
N ILE A 113 3.76 -1.50 -16.37
CA ILE A 113 2.94 -1.15 -15.20
C ILE A 113 1.47 -1.50 -15.45
N LYS A 114 0.90 -1.09 -16.58
CA LYS A 114 -0.49 -1.42 -16.97
C LYS A 114 -0.71 -2.93 -17.02
N THR A 115 0.21 -3.65 -17.67
CA THR A 115 0.14 -5.12 -17.78
C THR A 115 0.22 -5.78 -16.41
N LYS A 116 1.13 -5.32 -15.54
CA LYS A 116 1.25 -5.86 -14.17
C LYS A 116 -0.01 -5.61 -13.36
N CYS A 117 -0.55 -4.38 -13.40
CA CYS A 117 -1.79 -4.03 -12.70
C CYS A 117 -2.95 -4.94 -13.14
N LYS A 118 -3.21 -5.02 -14.45
CA LYS A 118 -4.23 -5.90 -15.02
C LYS A 118 -4.05 -7.36 -14.63
N ASN A 119 -2.82 -7.87 -14.70
CA ASN A 119 -2.50 -9.26 -14.36
C ASN A 119 -2.73 -9.56 -12.87
N VAL A 120 -2.41 -8.63 -11.97
CA VAL A 120 -2.63 -8.80 -10.53
C VAL A 120 -4.13 -8.83 -10.21
N LEU A 121 -4.90 -7.88 -10.76
CA LEU A 121 -6.33 -7.79 -10.52
C LEU A 121 -7.09 -8.99 -11.10
N ASN A 122 -6.78 -9.39 -12.35
CA ASN A 122 -7.47 -10.50 -13.02
C ASN A 122 -7.15 -11.87 -12.42
N LYS A 123 -5.99 -12.04 -11.80
CA LYS A 123 -5.66 -13.30 -11.11
C LYS A 123 -6.41 -13.46 -9.79
N ASN A 124 -6.94 -12.37 -9.23
CA ASN A 124 -7.65 -12.39 -7.96
C ASN A 124 -9.13 -12.74 -8.18
N LYS A 125 -9.45 -14.04 -8.16
CA LYS A 125 -10.83 -14.54 -8.25
C LYS A 125 -11.73 -13.99 -7.12
N GLY A 126 -11.19 -13.80 -5.91
CA GLY A 126 -11.94 -13.24 -4.78
C GLY A 126 -12.40 -11.81 -5.05
N LEU A 127 -11.53 -10.98 -5.64
CA LEU A 127 -11.89 -9.64 -6.07
C LEU A 127 -13.02 -9.64 -7.10
N MET A 128 -13.01 -10.59 -8.06
CA MET A 128 -14.10 -10.71 -9.03
C MET A 128 -15.44 -11.02 -8.35
N VAL A 129 -15.46 -11.93 -7.38
CA VAL A 129 -16.66 -12.24 -6.58
C VAL A 129 -17.15 -10.99 -5.83
N LEU A 130 -16.24 -10.26 -5.20
CA LEU A 130 -16.57 -9.03 -4.47
C LEU A 130 -17.13 -7.92 -5.38
N LYS A 131 -16.62 -7.80 -6.61
CA LYS A 131 -17.18 -6.87 -7.62
C LYS A 131 -18.62 -7.23 -7.96
N GLU A 132 -18.95 -8.51 -8.13
CA GLU A 132 -20.32 -8.96 -8.41
C GLU A 132 -21.24 -8.76 -7.20
N ILE A 133 -20.79 -9.08 -5.98
CA ILE A 133 -21.56 -8.80 -4.75
C ILE A 133 -21.82 -7.29 -4.61
N SER A 134 -20.83 -6.45 -4.92
CA SER A 134 -20.99 -4.99 -4.91
C SER A 134 -22.06 -4.49 -5.87
N LYS A 135 -22.29 -5.16 -7.02
CA LYS A 135 -23.40 -4.83 -7.93
C LYS A 135 -24.75 -5.10 -7.27
N ILE A 136 -24.89 -6.27 -6.63
CA ILE A 136 -26.12 -6.64 -5.89
C ILE A 136 -26.43 -5.60 -4.81
N LEU A 137 -25.42 -5.21 -4.03
CA LEU A 137 -25.57 -4.22 -2.96
C LEU A 137 -25.95 -2.82 -3.47
N GLN A 138 -25.65 -2.51 -4.73
CA GLN A 138 -26.04 -1.27 -5.40
C GLN A 138 -27.40 -1.37 -6.12
N GLY A 139 -28.01 -2.57 -6.16
CA GLY A 139 -29.27 -2.83 -6.85
C GLY A 139 -29.13 -3.23 -8.32
N ASP A 140 -27.92 -3.50 -8.79
CA ASP A 140 -27.62 -3.91 -10.17
C ASP A 140 -27.67 -5.44 -10.34
N SER A 141 -27.75 -5.90 -11.59
CA SER A 141 -27.65 -7.33 -11.92
C SER A 141 -26.21 -7.83 -11.76
N ALA A 142 -26.07 -8.97 -11.09
CA ALA A 142 -24.78 -9.66 -10.91
C ALA A 142 -24.72 -10.94 -11.73
N ASN A 143 -23.53 -11.30 -12.17
CA ASN A 143 -23.27 -12.52 -12.94
C ASN A 143 -22.15 -13.33 -12.30
N PHE A 144 -22.51 -14.47 -11.72
CA PHE A 144 -21.55 -15.40 -11.12
C PHE A 144 -21.21 -16.59 -12.02
N ASN A 145 -21.73 -16.68 -13.25
CA ASN A 145 -21.65 -17.89 -14.07
C ASN A 145 -20.21 -18.36 -14.35
N ASP A 146 -19.25 -17.43 -14.43
CA ASP A 146 -17.83 -17.72 -14.65
C ASP A 146 -17.02 -17.89 -13.37
N LEU A 147 -17.66 -17.73 -12.21
CA LEU A 147 -17.04 -17.77 -10.89
C LEU A 147 -17.56 -19.01 -10.16
N SER A 148 -16.68 -19.89 -9.69
CA SER A 148 -17.06 -21.04 -8.86
C SER A 148 -17.47 -20.58 -7.45
N VAL A 149 -18.57 -19.83 -7.35
CA VAL A 149 -19.02 -19.16 -6.13
C VAL A 149 -20.03 -20.02 -5.40
N PRO A 150 -19.97 -20.10 -4.06
CA PRO A 150 -21.05 -20.65 -3.26
C PRO A 150 -22.36 -19.89 -3.50
N ASN A 151 -23.49 -20.61 -3.50
CA ASN A 151 -24.81 -19.98 -3.51
C ASN A 151 -25.07 -19.33 -2.14
N TYR A 152 -24.68 -18.07 -1.99
CA TYR A 152 -24.84 -17.32 -0.74
C TYR A 152 -26.32 -16.99 -0.49
N SER A 153 -26.76 -17.11 0.77
CA SER A 153 -28.10 -16.66 1.16
C SER A 153 -28.20 -15.13 1.11
N PRO A 154 -29.40 -14.55 1.00
CA PRO A 154 -29.59 -13.10 0.99
C PRO A 154 -29.01 -12.40 2.22
N ASP A 155 -29.09 -13.03 3.39
CA ASP A 155 -28.52 -12.51 4.64
C ASP A 155 -26.99 -12.46 4.59
N ILE A 156 -26.34 -13.50 4.06
CA ILE A 156 -24.89 -13.52 3.85
C ILE A 156 -24.48 -12.41 2.88
N LEU A 157 -25.21 -12.23 1.78
CA LEU A 157 -24.94 -11.16 0.81
C LEU A 157 -25.03 -9.77 1.45
N ALA A 158 -26.04 -9.54 2.30
CA ALA A 158 -26.18 -8.28 3.03
C ALA A 158 -24.99 -8.01 3.98
N ASN A 159 -24.44 -9.05 4.61
CA ASN A 159 -23.28 -8.95 5.49
C ASN A 159 -21.99 -8.51 4.78
N PHE A 160 -21.90 -8.62 3.45
CA PHE A 160 -20.76 -8.10 2.69
C PHE A 160 -20.73 -6.57 2.58
N LYS A 161 -21.74 -5.84 3.09
CA LYS A 161 -21.79 -4.37 3.03
C LYS A 161 -20.50 -3.69 3.52
N TYR A 162 -19.87 -4.24 4.54
CA TYR A 162 -18.61 -3.75 5.12
C TYR A 162 -17.47 -4.77 4.98
N ALA A 163 -17.54 -5.66 4.00
CA ALA A 163 -16.45 -6.59 3.73
C ALA A 163 -15.21 -5.84 3.24
N LEU A 164 -14.09 -6.06 3.93
CA LEU A 164 -12.81 -5.47 3.58
C LEU A 164 -12.21 -6.16 2.35
N ILE A 165 -11.66 -5.38 1.43
CA ILE A 165 -10.94 -5.88 0.25
C ILE A 165 -9.44 -6.05 0.50
N THR A 166 -8.97 -5.65 1.69
CA THR A 166 -7.58 -5.70 2.14
C THR A 166 -7.44 -6.61 3.36
N SER A 167 -6.29 -7.28 3.49
CA SER A 167 -5.94 -8.11 4.65
C SER A 167 -5.28 -7.33 5.78
N VAL A 168 -5.40 -6.00 5.80
CA VAL A 168 -4.69 -5.11 6.73
C VAL A 168 -5.02 -5.48 8.18
N ASP A 169 -6.30 -5.60 8.54
CA ASP A 169 -6.73 -5.98 9.90
C ASP A 169 -6.19 -7.35 10.33
N VAL A 170 -6.09 -8.28 9.39
CA VAL A 170 -5.53 -9.61 9.62
C VAL A 170 -4.02 -9.51 9.88
N GLU A 171 -3.29 -8.69 9.12
CA GLU A 171 -1.86 -8.46 9.33
C GLU A 171 -1.55 -7.72 10.63
N HIS A 172 -2.35 -6.71 11.00
CA HIS A 172 -2.22 -6.00 12.28
C HIS A 172 -2.47 -6.93 13.46
N SER A 173 -3.51 -7.76 13.36
CA SER A 173 -3.82 -8.79 14.37
C SER A 173 -2.69 -9.81 14.47
N PHE A 174 -2.19 -10.35 13.35
CA PHE A 174 -1.09 -11.31 13.38
C PHE A 174 0.22 -10.70 13.90
N SER A 175 0.52 -9.45 13.58
CA SER A 175 1.68 -8.75 14.15
C SER A 175 1.56 -8.60 15.66
N SER A 176 0.36 -8.22 16.14
CA SER A 176 0.04 -8.12 17.56
C SER A 176 0.17 -9.47 18.25
N TYR A 177 -0.43 -10.53 17.71
CA TYR A 177 -0.34 -11.88 18.25
C TYR A 177 1.08 -12.43 18.22
N LYS A 178 1.83 -12.18 17.15
CA LYS A 178 3.24 -12.58 17.08
C LYS A 178 4.03 -11.94 18.22
N TYR A 179 3.78 -10.67 18.54
CA TYR A 179 4.44 -9.99 19.65
C TYR A 179 4.07 -10.59 21.02
N ILE A 180 2.81 -11.00 21.19
CA ILE A 180 2.34 -11.69 22.40
C ILE A 180 2.97 -13.08 22.52
N LEU A 181 3.13 -13.80 21.41
CA LEU A 181 3.52 -15.21 21.36
C LEU A 181 5.02 -15.43 21.07
N ILE A 182 5.89 -14.42 21.17
CA ILE A 182 7.33 -14.63 20.97
C ILE A 182 7.91 -15.51 22.07
N ASP A 183 8.79 -16.44 21.69
CA ASP A 183 9.45 -17.37 22.63
C ASP A 183 10.12 -16.64 23.80
N ARG A 184 10.66 -15.43 23.57
CA ARG A 184 11.35 -14.63 24.60
C ARG A 184 10.48 -14.27 25.81
N ARG A 185 9.14 -14.41 25.75
CA ARG A 185 8.21 -14.12 26.85
C ARG A 185 7.74 -15.41 27.55
N HIS A 186 8.65 -16.04 28.27
CA HIS A 186 8.40 -17.31 28.96
C HIS A 186 7.66 -17.18 30.31
N ASN A 187 7.47 -15.97 30.83
CA ASN A 187 6.99 -15.71 32.20
C ASN A 187 5.71 -14.86 32.22
N PHE A 188 4.77 -15.08 31.29
CA PHE A 188 3.46 -14.46 31.42
C PHE A 188 2.70 -15.10 32.58
N THR A 189 2.31 -14.28 33.56
CA THR A 189 1.18 -14.61 34.43
C THR A 189 -0.12 -14.33 33.69
N GLU A 190 -1.23 -14.95 34.10
CA GLU A 190 -2.54 -14.72 33.50
C GLU A 190 -2.90 -13.23 33.43
N ILE A 191 -2.66 -12.49 34.53
CA ILE A 191 -2.89 -11.03 34.62
C ILE A 191 -2.03 -10.25 33.61
N ASN A 192 -0.76 -10.60 33.47
CA ASN A 192 0.14 -9.91 32.54
C ASN A 192 -0.24 -10.20 31.07
N MET A 193 -0.72 -11.40 30.79
CA MET A 193 -1.22 -11.79 29.47
C MET A 193 -2.50 -11.02 29.14
N GLU A 194 -3.44 -10.93 30.09
CA GLU A 194 -4.68 -10.17 29.95
C GLU A 194 -4.39 -8.69 29.68
N HIS A 195 -3.54 -8.04 30.47
CA HIS A 195 -3.15 -6.65 30.24
C HIS A 195 -2.52 -6.45 28.85
N THR A 196 -1.65 -7.38 28.43
CA THR A 196 -0.99 -7.31 27.13
C THR A 196 -2.01 -7.47 26.00
N LEU A 197 -2.91 -8.45 26.09
CA LEU A 197 -4.00 -8.63 25.12
C LEU A 197 -4.88 -7.39 25.02
N ILE A 198 -5.31 -6.83 26.15
CA ILE A 198 -6.13 -5.60 26.17
C ILE A 198 -5.38 -4.46 25.48
N THR A 199 -4.11 -4.21 25.82
CA THR A 199 -3.35 -3.10 25.22
C THR A 199 -3.15 -3.22 23.72
N TYR A 200 -2.91 -4.43 23.21
CA TYR A 200 -2.65 -4.66 21.78
C TYR A 200 -3.92 -4.86 20.95
N CYS A 201 -4.99 -5.40 21.53
CA CYS A 201 -6.27 -5.59 20.83
C CYS A 201 -7.15 -4.33 20.89
N PHE A 202 -6.99 -3.44 21.88
CA PHE A 202 -7.73 -2.18 21.94
C PHE A 202 -7.22 -1.13 20.92
N SER A 203 -5.97 -1.25 20.49
CA SER A 203 -5.33 -0.33 19.54
C SER A 203 -5.50 -0.72 18.06
N ASN A 204 -6.07 -1.90 17.78
CA ASN A 204 -6.41 -2.36 16.43
C ASN A 204 -7.87 -2.04 16.14
#